data_AF-A0A1I1ZLL4-F1
#
_entry.id   AF-A0A1I1ZLL4-F1
#
_cell.length_a   1.000
_cell.length_b   1.000
_cell.length_c   1.000
_cell.angle_alpha   90.00
_cell.angle_beta   90.00
_cell.angle_gamma   90.00
#
_symmetry.space_group_name_H-M   'P 1'
#
loop_
_entity.id
_entity.type
_entity.pdbx_description
1 polymer ?
#
loop_
_entity_poly.entity_id
_entity_poly.type
_entity_poly.pdbx_seq_one_letter_code
_entity_poly.pdbx_strand_id
1 'polypeptide(L)'
;MLNDDDRRTIAELERRIHLSDPEFAARMGGAPAAELPFPVVAVLCAALFILVPPAMLLFGWPGLIVVVDLFVAGLTVVLVRRHLRR
;
A
#
# COMPACT_ATOMS: atom_id res chain seq x y z
N MET A 1 32.78 -3.72 -20.69
CA MET A 1 32.18 -5.07 -20.78
C MET A 1 32.64 -5.81 -19.54
N LEU A 2 31.71 -6.32 -18.73
CA LEU A 2 32.10 -7.14 -17.58
C LEU A 2 32.83 -8.39 -18.09
N ASN A 3 33.91 -8.76 -17.42
CA ASN A 3 34.66 -9.97 -17.75
C ASN A 3 33.84 -11.21 -17.34
N ASP A 4 34.05 -12.36 -17.99
CA ASP A 4 33.28 -13.57 -17.68
C ASP A 4 33.54 -14.09 -16.25
N ASP A 5 34.72 -13.81 -15.71
CA ASP A 5 35.06 -14.09 -14.31
C ASP A 5 34.27 -13.22 -13.34
N ASP A 6 34.00 -11.95 -13.69
CA ASP A 6 33.18 -11.07 -12.87
C ASP A 6 31.73 -11.58 -12.83
N ARG A 7 31.21 -12.05 -13.98
CA ARG A 7 29.85 -12.64 -14.03
C ARG A 7 29.73 -13.90 -13.16
N ARG A 8 30.74 -14.77 -13.19
CA ARG A 8 30.76 -15.97 -12.32
C ARG A 8 30.83 -15.61 -10.84
N THR A 9 31.66 -14.63 -10.50
CA THR A 9 31.82 -14.19 -9.11
C THR A 9 30.53 -13.58 -8.57
N ILE A 10 29.84 -12.78 -9.39
CA ILE A 10 28.55 -12.19 -9.03
C ILE A 10 27.48 -13.27 -8.84
N ALA A 11 27.37 -14.24 -9.75
CA ALA A 11 26.39 -15.32 -9.66
C ALA A 11 26.60 -16.17 -8.39
N GLU A 12 27.86 -16.40 -8.01
CA GLU A 12 28.20 -17.15 -6.80
C GLU A 12 27.93 -16.33 -5.53
N LEU A 13 28.11 -15.00 -5.56
CA LEU A 13 27.71 -14.12 -4.45
C LEU A 13 26.19 -14.14 -4.27
N GLU A 14 25.45 -14.00 -5.35
CA GLU A 14 23.98 -13.97 -5.33
C GLU A 14 23.41 -15.30 -4.79
N ARG A 15 24.00 -16.44 -5.19
CA ARG A 15 23.62 -17.76 -4.67
C ARG A 15 23.87 -17.91 -3.18
N ARG A 16 25.00 -17.38 -2.67
CA ARG A 16 25.31 -17.40 -1.23
C ARG A 16 24.37 -16.51 -0.43
N ILE A 17 24.09 -15.31 -0.92
CA ILE A 17 23.18 -14.36 -0.28
C ILE A 17 21.77 -14.94 -0.17
N HIS A 18 21.29 -15.63 -1.23
CA HIS A 18 19.98 -16.28 -1.24
C HIS A 18 19.83 -17.39 -0.19
N LEU A 19 20.93 -18.10 0.12
CA LEU A 19 20.95 -19.17 1.14
C LEU A 19 21.08 -18.62 2.56
N SER A 20 21.79 -17.51 2.76
CA SER A 20 22.03 -16.91 4.09
C SER A 20 20.90 -16.00 4.57
N ASP A 21 20.23 -15.29 3.65
CA ASP A 21 19.14 -14.36 3.98
C ASP A 21 18.12 -14.33 2.82
N PRO A 22 17.16 -15.27 2.81
CA PRO A 22 16.15 -15.33 1.76
C PRO A 22 15.25 -14.08 1.76
N GLU A 23 15.12 -13.38 2.88
CA GLU A 23 14.32 -12.17 3.00
C GLU A 23 15.02 -10.98 2.34
N PHE A 24 16.34 -10.84 2.52
CA PHE A 24 17.14 -9.86 1.81
C PHE A 24 17.21 -10.14 0.32
N ALA A 25 17.29 -11.41 -0.09
CA ALA A 25 17.26 -11.78 -1.50
C ALA A 25 15.90 -11.47 -2.15
N ALA A 26 14.79 -11.65 -1.43
CA ALA A 26 13.47 -11.21 -1.88
C ALA A 26 13.37 -9.68 -2.03
N ARG A 27 14.07 -8.90 -1.19
CA ARG A 27 14.16 -7.44 -1.29
C ARG A 27 15.02 -6.95 -2.46
N MET A 28 16.16 -7.61 -2.73
CA MET A 28 17.05 -7.25 -3.84
C MET A 28 16.58 -7.75 -5.20
N GLY A 29 15.92 -8.90 -5.25
CA GLY A 29 15.55 -9.60 -6.49
C GLY A 29 14.49 -8.90 -7.34
N GLY A 30 14.11 -7.66 -6.98
CA GLY A 30 13.09 -6.91 -7.70
C GLY A 30 11.83 -7.75 -7.83
N ALA A 31 11.23 -8.13 -6.69
CA ALA A 31 9.91 -8.76 -6.70
C ALA A 31 9.02 -8.00 -7.70
N PRO A 32 8.40 -8.71 -8.68
CA PRO A 32 7.70 -8.08 -9.79
C PRO A 32 6.76 -7.05 -9.20
N ALA A 33 6.96 -5.77 -9.56
CA ALA A 33 6.34 -4.58 -8.99
C ALA A 33 5.02 -4.97 -8.31
N ALA A 34 5.09 -5.24 -7.00
CA ALA A 34 3.92 -5.73 -6.27
C ALA A 34 2.81 -4.74 -6.58
N GLU A 35 1.75 -5.19 -7.27
CA GLU A 35 0.67 -4.32 -7.75
C GLU A 35 0.36 -3.35 -6.62
N LEU A 36 0.79 -2.09 -6.79
CA LEU A 36 0.74 -1.12 -5.70
C LEU A 36 -0.73 -1.06 -5.29
N PRO A 37 -1.09 -1.52 -4.08
CA PRO A 37 -2.48 -1.61 -3.71
C PRO A 37 -3.05 -0.21 -3.84
N PHE A 38 -4.12 -0.09 -4.64
CA PHE A 38 -4.77 1.19 -4.93
C PHE A 38 -4.88 2.00 -3.64
N PRO A 39 -4.51 3.30 -3.61
CA PRO A 39 -4.35 4.07 -2.37
C PRO A 39 -5.72 4.48 -1.80
N VAL A 40 -6.52 3.49 -1.39
CA VAL A 40 -7.91 3.66 -0.94
C VAL A 40 -8.00 4.63 0.24
N VAL A 41 -7.01 4.63 1.14
CA VAL A 41 -6.96 5.55 2.29
C VAL A 41 -6.81 7.00 1.82
N ALA A 42 -5.95 7.26 0.83
CA ALA A 42 -5.78 8.61 0.28
C ALA A 42 -7.06 9.10 -0.40
N VAL A 43 -7.75 8.21 -1.12
CA VAL A 43 -9.04 8.52 -1.75
C VAL A 43 -10.12 8.79 -0.71
N LEU A 44 -10.18 8.01 0.37
CA LEU A 44 -11.09 8.23 1.51
C LEU A 44 -10.84 9.59 2.16
N CYS A 45 -9.58 9.96 2.42
CA CYS A 45 -9.23 11.26 2.98
C CYS A 45 -9.61 12.42 2.05
N ALA A 46 -9.37 12.28 0.74
CA ALA A 46 -9.78 13.28 -0.25
C ALA A 46 -11.30 13.42 -0.29
N ALA A 47 -12.04 12.31 -0.27
CA ALA A 47 -13.50 12.31 -0.25
C ALA A 47 -14.04 12.99 1.02
N LEU A 48 -13.46 12.71 2.19
CA LEU A 48 -13.81 13.38 3.45
C LEU A 48 -13.62 14.90 3.33
N PHE A 49 -12.47 15.33 2.84
CA PHE A 49 -12.17 16.76 2.68
C PHE A 49 -13.16 17.47 1.73
N ILE A 50 -13.62 16.78 0.68
CA ILE A 50 -14.59 17.31 -0.28
C ILE A 50 -16.01 17.34 0.32
N LEU A 51 -16.39 16.34 1.12
CA LEU A 51 -17.75 16.20 1.68
C LEU A 51 -17.99 17.05 2.92
N VAL A 52 -16.96 17.35 3.70
CA VAL A 52 -17.09 18.12 4.95
C VAL A 52 -17.66 19.54 4.72
N PRO A 53 -17.14 20.38 3.80
CA PRO A 53 -17.66 21.72 3.57
C PRO A 53 -19.15 21.76 3.18
N PRO A 54 -19.64 20.98 2.18
CA PRO A 54 -21.05 21.00 1.83
C PRO A 54 -21.93 20.39 2.93
N ALA A 55 -21.46 19.39 3.67
CA ALA A 55 -22.22 18.83 4.79
C ALA A 55 -22.37 19.83 5.94
N MET A 56 -21.29 20.55 6.28
CA MET A 56 -21.32 21.63 7.27
C MET A 56 -22.24 22.77 6.81
N LEU A 57 -22.23 23.10 5.52
CA LEU A 57 -23.04 24.18 4.95
C LEU A 57 -24.54 23.85 4.91
N LEU A 58 -24.90 22.62 4.54
CA LEU A 58 -26.30 22.22 4.34
C LEU A 58 -26.97 21.72 5.61
N PHE A 59 -26.23 21.02 6.46
CA PHE A 59 -26.79 20.28 7.60
C PHE A 59 -26.15 20.66 8.93
N GLY A 60 -25.18 21.60 8.95
CA GLY A 60 -24.51 22.05 10.17
C GLY A 60 -23.78 20.93 10.91
N TRP A 61 -23.80 21.00 12.24
CA TRP A 61 -23.21 19.99 13.12
C TRP A 61 -23.71 18.55 12.88
N PRO A 62 -25.03 18.30 12.73
CA PRO A 62 -25.56 16.98 12.38
C PRO A 62 -24.96 16.40 11.10
N GLY A 63 -24.75 17.23 10.07
CA GLY A 63 -24.14 16.81 8.81
C GLY A 63 -22.74 16.26 8.98
N LEU A 64 -21.96 16.88 9.85
CA LEU A 64 -20.58 16.47 10.11
C LEU A 64 -20.53 15.08 10.76
N ILE A 65 -21.45 14.79 11.68
CA ILE A 65 -21.55 13.47 12.34
C ILE A 65 -21.81 12.38 11.29
N VAL A 66 -22.78 12.60 10.40
CA VAL A 66 -23.12 11.63 9.34
C VAL A 66 -21.93 11.38 8.39
N VAL A 67 -21.20 12.43 8.02
CA VAL A 67 -20.02 12.30 7.15
C VAL A 67 -18.89 11.52 7.84
N VAL A 68 -18.66 11.76 9.12
CA VAL A 68 -17.66 11.02 9.90
C VAL A 68 -18.05 9.55 10.03
N ASP A 69 -19.32 9.25 10.32
CA ASP A 69 -19.82 7.87 10.41
C ASP A 69 -19.65 7.12 9.07
N LEU A 70 -19.98 7.77 7.95
CA LEU A 70 -19.76 7.20 6.61
C LEU A 70 -18.28 6.95 6.32
N PHE A 71 -17.39 7.86 6.74
CA PHE A 71 -15.95 7.70 6.58
C PHE A 71 -15.41 6.52 7.39
N VAL A 72 -15.83 6.38 8.65
CA VAL A 72 -15.46 5.25 9.51
C VAL A 72 -15.98 3.94 8.92
N ALA A 73 -17.26 3.89 8.50
CA ALA A 73 -17.83 2.71 7.85
C ALA A 73 -17.05 2.33 6.57
N GLY A 74 -16.67 3.32 5.76
CA GLY A 74 -15.82 3.12 4.58
C GLY A 74 -14.46 2.53 4.93
N LEU A 75 -13.78 3.08 5.94
CA LEU A 75 -12.51 2.54 6.44
C LEU A 75 -12.66 1.10 6.93
N THR A 76 -13.69 0.80 7.71
CA THR A 76 -13.95 -0.55 8.21
C THR A 76 -14.15 -1.53 7.05
N VAL A 77 -14.96 -1.18 6.05
CA VAL A 77 -15.17 -2.02 4.86
C VAL A 77 -13.86 -2.26 4.10
N VAL A 78 -13.04 -1.23 3.94
CA VAL A 78 -11.75 -1.34 3.25
C VAL A 78 -10.78 -2.24 4.02
N LEU A 79 -10.69 -2.07 5.34
CA LEU A 79 -9.86 -2.90 6.21
C LEU A 79 -10.33 -4.36 6.21
N VAL A 80 -11.63 -4.61 6.32
CA VAL A 80 -12.21 -5.96 6.24
C VAL A 80 -11.91 -6.60 4.88
N ARG A 81 -12.13 -5.87 3.78
CA ARG A 81 -11.80 -6.38 2.43
C ARG A 81 -10.32 -6.66 2.25
N ARG A 82 -9.45 -5.81 2.79
CA ARG A 82 -8.00 -6.01 2.75
C ARG A 82 -7.58 -7.22 3.60
N HIS A 83 -8.21 -7.43 4.75
CA HIS A 83 -7.95 -8.57 5.62
C HIS A 83 -8.44 -9.89 4.99
N LEU A 84 -9.58 -9.88 4.29
CA LEU A 84 -10.11 -11.07 3.60
C LEU A 84 -9.36 -11.41 2.30
N ARG A 85 -8.62 -10.46 1.73
CA ARG A 85 -7.78 -10.66 0.53
C ARG A 85 -6.32 -11.02 0.84
N ARG A 86 -5.91 -10.96 2.10
CA ARG A 86 -4.63 -11.49 2.58
C ARG A 86 -4.80 -12.95 2.96
#